data_AF-A0A5S4SE57-F1
#
_entry.id   AF-A0A5S4SE57-F1
#
_cell.length_a   1.000
_cell.length_b   1.000
_cell.length_c   1.000
_cell.angle_alpha   90.00
_cell.angle_beta   90.00
_cell.angle_gamma   90.00
#
_symmetry.space_group_name_H-M   'P 1'
#
loop_
_entity.id
_entity.type
_entity.pdbx_description
1 polymer ?
#
loop_
_entity_poly.entity_id
_entity_poly.type
_entity_poly.pdbx_seq_one_letter_code
_entity_poly.pdbx_strand_id
1 'polypeptide(L)'
;MHDMSQRKHGVAAAVWKAFGPKYFAGIYANEWAELVNSLALPLKLTAKYGAAEHVDRHALDWLMRGELVAVAFASVKHQRTRHWALAVGVEGIATGSKYQPQRILLLDPGGGEPSFQAFNARLRLPTTGLGSRRAKQLHLPADDAKPWTVFWHYESESWSAELVRLLAVVRVRKLQ
;
A
#
# COMPACT_ATOMS: atom_id res chain seq x y z
N MET A 1 18.20 -13.05 -4.92
CA MET A 1 18.17 -12.87 -3.45
C MET A 1 19.27 -13.65 -2.72
N HIS A 2 19.72 -14.81 -3.25
CA HIS A 2 20.70 -15.70 -2.60
C HIS A 2 22.04 -15.07 -2.16
N ASP A 3 22.51 -14.00 -2.82
CA ASP A 3 23.78 -13.37 -2.46
C ASP A 3 23.69 -12.20 -1.48
N MET A 4 22.51 -11.65 -1.19
CA MET A 4 22.43 -10.46 -0.34
C MET A 4 22.87 -10.74 1.10
N SER A 5 22.59 -11.94 1.61
CA SER A 5 22.98 -12.35 2.96
C SER A 5 24.47 -12.63 3.10
N GLN A 6 25.18 -12.85 1.99
CA GLN A 6 26.62 -13.16 1.97
C GLN A 6 27.50 -11.94 1.74
N ARG A 7 26.92 -10.82 1.25
CA ARG A 7 27.66 -9.59 1.01
C ARG A 7 28.10 -8.95 2.32
N LYS A 8 29.39 -8.64 2.41
CA LYS A 8 30.01 -8.01 3.59
C LYS A 8 30.09 -6.49 3.51
N HIS A 9 30.01 -5.92 2.31
CA HIS A 9 30.20 -4.47 2.06
C HIS A 9 29.19 -3.89 1.07
N GLY A 10 29.10 -2.57 1.05
CA GLY A 10 28.25 -1.80 0.14
C GLY A 10 26.77 -1.76 0.54
N VAL A 11 25.96 -1.13 -0.32
CA VAL A 11 24.53 -0.86 -0.08
C VAL A 11 23.76 -2.14 0.26
N ALA A 12 23.99 -3.22 -0.49
CA ALA A 12 23.28 -4.48 -0.26
C ALA A 12 23.58 -5.09 1.13
N ALA A 13 24.84 -5.01 1.60
CA ALA A 13 25.21 -5.47 2.93
C ALA A 13 24.59 -4.60 4.04
N ALA A 14 24.55 -3.28 3.84
CA ALA A 14 23.90 -2.36 4.78
C ALA A 14 22.39 -2.61 4.88
N VAL A 15 21.72 -2.82 3.74
CA VAL A 15 20.30 -3.19 3.68
C VAL A 15 20.08 -4.54 4.38
N TRP A 16 20.89 -5.56 4.08
CA TRP A 16 20.75 -6.86 4.75
C TRP A 16 20.98 -6.78 6.27
N LYS A 17 21.97 -6.01 6.72
CA LYS A 17 22.22 -5.80 8.16
C LYS A 17 21.03 -5.15 8.86
N ALA A 18 20.36 -4.20 8.21
CA ALA A 18 19.19 -3.52 8.74
C ALA A 18 17.92 -4.40 8.72
N PHE A 19 17.67 -5.12 7.61
CA PHE A 19 16.41 -5.83 7.38
C PHE A 19 16.46 -7.34 7.65
N GLY A 20 17.65 -7.94 7.77
CA GLY A 20 17.84 -9.37 8.02
C GLY A 20 17.02 -9.89 9.22
N PRO A 21 17.03 -9.21 10.39
CA PRO A 21 16.21 -9.61 11.54
C PRO A 21 14.69 -9.58 11.28
N LYS A 22 14.25 -8.87 10.23
CA LYS A 22 12.83 -8.69 9.88
C LYS A 22 12.34 -9.67 8.83
N TYR A 23 13.24 -10.42 8.19
CA TYR A 23 12.92 -11.29 7.06
C TYR A 23 11.79 -12.29 7.36
N PHE A 24 11.79 -12.92 8.54
CA PHE A 24 10.74 -13.85 8.96
C PHE A 24 9.72 -13.28 9.95
N ALA A 25 9.95 -12.07 10.47
CA ALA A 25 9.09 -11.43 11.46
C ALA A 25 8.08 -10.44 10.84
N GLY A 26 8.31 -10.05 9.57
CA GLY A 26 7.62 -8.92 8.97
C GLY A 26 8.12 -7.59 9.54
N ILE A 27 7.46 -6.50 9.12
CA ILE A 27 7.84 -5.15 9.53
C ILE A 27 6.61 -4.23 9.64
N TYR A 28 6.61 -3.38 10.66
CA TYR A 28 5.64 -2.30 10.81
C TYR A 28 6.05 -1.09 9.98
N ALA A 29 5.09 -0.29 9.53
CA ALA A 29 5.38 0.80 8.58
C ALA A 29 6.28 1.91 9.16
N ASN A 30 6.24 2.19 10.46
CA ASN A 30 7.11 3.17 11.12
C ASN A 30 8.54 2.68 11.16
N GLU A 31 8.74 1.46 11.63
CA GLU A 31 10.04 0.81 11.64
C GLU A 31 10.61 0.71 10.22
N TRP A 32 9.78 0.42 9.22
CA TRP A 32 10.23 0.39 7.83
C TRP A 32 10.71 1.76 7.35
N ALA A 33 9.92 2.81 7.56
CA ALA A 33 10.31 4.16 7.17
C ALA A 33 11.56 4.63 7.91
N GLU A 34 11.66 4.40 9.21
CA GLU A 34 12.82 4.73 10.04
C GLU A 34 14.08 4.02 9.56
N LEU A 35 14.02 2.69 9.32
CA LEU A 35 15.17 1.93 8.85
C LEU A 35 15.66 2.44 7.49
N VAL A 36 14.78 2.61 6.50
CA VAL A 36 15.21 3.11 5.18
C VAL A 36 15.77 4.52 5.27
N ASN A 37 15.14 5.40 6.03
CA ASN A 37 15.60 6.79 6.18
C ASN A 37 16.90 6.89 6.99
N SER A 38 17.20 5.90 7.85
CA SER A 38 18.48 5.80 8.57
C SER A 38 19.62 5.32 7.67
N LEU A 39 19.29 4.62 6.58
CA LEU A 39 20.26 4.23 5.58
C LEU A 39 20.53 5.43 4.67
N ALA A 40 21.80 5.66 4.30
CA ALA A 40 22.20 6.71 3.36
C ALA A 40 21.83 6.35 1.91
N LEU A 41 20.58 5.92 1.67
CA LEU A 41 20.03 5.62 0.36
C LEU A 41 19.49 6.91 -0.28
N PRO A 42 19.47 7.01 -1.62
CA PRO A 42 18.83 8.11 -2.32
C PRO A 42 17.30 7.97 -2.31
N LEU A 43 16.72 7.61 -1.17
CA LEU A 43 15.31 7.34 -0.96
C LEU A 43 14.81 8.03 0.30
N LYS A 44 13.55 8.45 0.29
CA LYS A 44 12.83 8.92 1.46
C LYS A 44 11.49 8.21 1.56
N LEU A 45 11.26 7.60 2.71
CA LEU A 45 10.00 6.97 3.05
C LEU A 45 9.19 7.89 3.97
N THR A 46 7.88 7.94 3.73
CA THR A 46 6.90 8.60 4.60
C THR A 46 5.77 7.63 4.87
N ALA A 47 5.45 7.39 6.13
CA ALA A 47 4.45 6.41 6.51
C ALA A 47 3.28 7.06 7.26
N LYS A 48 2.09 6.50 7.04
CA LYS A 48 0.80 6.94 7.61
C LYS A 48 -0.02 5.73 8.04
N TYR A 49 -0.76 5.83 9.14
CA TYR A 49 -1.35 4.66 9.80
C TYR A 49 -2.79 4.87 10.23
N GLY A 50 -3.60 3.85 9.98
CA GLY A 50 -4.95 3.73 10.49
C GLY A 50 -5.91 4.80 9.98
N ALA A 51 -7.15 4.72 10.49
CA ALA A 51 -8.20 5.65 10.11
C ALA A 51 -7.94 7.08 10.62
N ALA A 52 -7.28 7.21 11.78
CA ALA A 52 -6.98 8.50 12.40
C ALA A 52 -6.11 9.41 11.52
N GLU A 53 -5.22 8.82 10.71
CA GLU A 53 -4.41 9.55 9.75
C GLU A 53 -4.96 9.49 8.31
N HIS A 54 -6.21 9.07 8.12
CA HIS A 54 -6.85 8.97 6.80
C HIS A 54 -6.00 8.19 5.77
N VAL A 55 -5.49 7.02 6.18
CA VAL A 55 -4.57 6.16 5.39
C VAL A 55 -5.03 5.95 3.94
N ASP A 56 -6.33 5.72 3.71
CA ASP A 56 -6.92 5.49 2.38
C ASP A 56 -6.80 6.71 1.47
N ARG A 57 -6.93 7.91 2.04
CA ARG A 57 -6.80 9.17 1.32
C ARG A 57 -5.34 9.41 0.92
N HIS A 58 -4.41 9.22 1.85
CA HIS A 58 -2.99 9.33 1.56
C HIS A 58 -2.54 8.36 0.47
N ALA A 59 -3.05 7.12 0.48
CA ALA A 59 -2.80 6.16 -0.58
C ALA A 59 -3.14 6.74 -1.96
N LEU A 60 -4.38 7.22 -2.11
CA LEU A 60 -4.87 7.76 -3.37
C LEU A 60 -4.18 9.07 -3.75
N ASP A 61 -4.02 10.01 -2.82
CA ASP A 61 -3.39 11.30 -3.08
C ASP A 61 -1.95 11.15 -3.58
N TRP A 62 -1.19 10.20 -3.02
CA TRP A 62 0.18 9.91 -3.46
C TRP A 62 0.21 9.17 -4.80
N LEU A 63 -0.63 8.15 -4.98
CA LEU A 63 -0.71 7.42 -6.25
C LEU A 63 -1.15 8.33 -7.41
N MET A 64 -2.10 9.22 -7.18
CA MET A 64 -2.56 10.20 -8.18
C MET A 64 -1.50 11.24 -8.56
N ARG A 65 -0.46 11.42 -7.72
CA ARG A 65 0.73 12.21 -8.05
C ARG A 65 1.80 11.41 -8.80
N GLY A 66 1.53 10.14 -9.11
CA GLY A 66 2.49 9.23 -9.73
C GLY A 66 3.55 8.68 -8.77
N GLU A 67 3.33 8.78 -7.45
CA GLU A 67 4.26 8.25 -6.44
C GLU A 67 3.95 6.77 -6.15
N LEU A 68 4.99 5.97 -5.89
CA LEU A 68 4.82 4.57 -5.46
C LEU A 68 4.45 4.50 -3.98
N VAL A 69 3.51 3.62 -3.64
CA VAL A 69 2.99 3.47 -2.27
C VAL A 69 2.95 2.00 -1.89
N ALA A 70 3.71 1.58 -0.89
CA ALA A 70 3.47 0.28 -0.29
C ALA A 70 2.23 0.37 0.62
N VAL A 71 1.31 -0.58 0.46
CA VAL A 71 0.04 -0.63 1.20
C VAL A 71 0.05 -1.85 2.12
N ALA A 72 -0.25 -1.64 3.41
CA ALA A 72 -0.55 -2.71 4.34
C ALA A 72 -2.05 -2.82 4.51
N PHE A 73 -2.58 -4.03 4.44
CA PHE A 73 -4.00 -4.29 4.65
C PHE A 73 -4.22 -5.57 5.45
N ALA A 74 -5.42 -5.67 6.03
CA ALA A 74 -5.83 -6.87 6.76
C ALA A 74 -7.24 -7.29 6.41
N SER A 75 -7.44 -8.61 6.40
CA SER A 75 -8.75 -9.24 6.31
C SER A 75 -9.69 -8.70 7.39
N VAL A 76 -10.89 -8.28 6.99
CA VAL A 76 -11.97 -7.93 7.92
C VAL A 76 -12.54 -9.18 8.58
N LYS A 77 -12.60 -10.30 7.84
CA LYS A 77 -13.24 -11.55 8.27
C LYS A 77 -12.43 -12.29 9.32
N HIS A 78 -11.10 -12.35 9.15
CA HIS A 78 -10.24 -13.20 9.96
C HIS A 78 -9.25 -12.42 10.83
N GLN A 79 -8.95 -11.16 10.47
CA GLN A 79 -8.02 -10.23 11.14
C GLN A 79 -6.59 -10.75 11.43
N ARG A 80 -6.32 -12.03 11.19
CA ARG A 80 -5.01 -12.69 11.38
C ARG A 80 -4.10 -12.49 10.17
N THR A 81 -4.66 -12.40 8.97
CA THR A 81 -3.88 -12.15 7.75
C THR A 81 -3.65 -10.66 7.60
N ARG A 82 -2.38 -10.24 7.71
CA ARG A 82 -1.88 -8.90 7.38
C ARG A 82 -0.91 -9.06 6.25
N HIS A 83 -1.03 -8.22 5.23
CA HIS A 83 -0.25 -8.37 4.02
C HIS A 83 0.24 -7.02 3.50
N TRP A 84 1.38 -7.06 2.81
CA TRP A 84 1.98 -5.92 2.13
C TRP A 84 1.91 -6.14 0.63
N ALA A 85 1.51 -5.11 -0.11
CA ALA A 85 1.64 -5.06 -1.56
C ALA A 85 2.14 -3.69 -2.00
N LEU A 86 2.74 -3.61 -3.19
CA LEU A 86 3.15 -2.33 -3.78
C LEU A 86 2.02 -1.80 -4.67
N ALA A 87 1.43 -0.67 -4.30
CA ALA A 87 0.51 0.03 -5.18
C ALA A 87 1.27 0.82 -6.24
N VAL A 88 0.86 0.62 -7.49
CA VAL A 88 1.54 1.15 -8.69
C VAL A 88 0.67 2.10 -9.51
N GLY A 89 -0.63 2.17 -9.21
CA GLY A 89 -1.55 3.05 -9.94
C GLY A 89 -2.97 3.00 -9.40
N VAL A 90 -3.83 3.80 -10.01
CA VAL A 90 -5.25 3.91 -9.68
C VAL A 90 -6.06 3.84 -10.96
N GLU A 91 -7.10 2.99 -10.98
CA GLU A 91 -8.13 3.02 -12.02
C GLU A 91 -9.35 3.77 -11.50
N GLY A 92 -10.02 4.50 -12.38
CA GLY A 92 -11.18 5.32 -12.02
C GLY A 92 -11.90 5.86 -13.24
N ILE A 93 -12.95 6.64 -12.98
CA ILE A 93 -13.69 7.37 -14.00
C ILE A 93 -13.32 8.85 -13.91
N ALA A 94 -12.93 9.44 -15.03
CA ALA A 94 -12.80 10.88 -15.17
C ALA A 94 -14.05 11.44 -15.84
N THR A 95 -14.67 12.46 -15.23
CA THR A 95 -15.79 13.20 -15.82
C THR A 95 -15.51 14.69 -15.70
N GLY A 96 -15.09 15.29 -16.81
CA GLY A 96 -14.57 16.67 -16.81
C GLY A 96 -13.34 16.80 -15.91
N SER A 97 -13.38 17.73 -14.96
CA SER A 97 -12.30 17.95 -13.98
C SER A 97 -12.36 17.05 -12.75
N LYS A 98 -13.38 16.19 -12.63
CA LYS A 98 -13.55 15.30 -11.48
C LYS A 98 -13.02 13.91 -11.80
N TYR A 99 -12.06 13.46 -11.00
CA TYR A 99 -11.58 12.08 -11.02
C TYR A 99 -12.18 11.30 -9.85
N GLN A 100 -12.83 10.17 -10.15
CA GLN A 100 -13.38 9.26 -9.16
C GLN A 100 -12.58 7.95 -9.17
N PRO A 101 -11.67 7.75 -8.20
CA PRO A 101 -10.93 6.50 -8.07
C PRO A 101 -11.89 5.36 -7.75
N GLN A 102 -11.69 4.20 -8.38
CA GLN A 102 -12.46 2.98 -8.13
C GLN A 102 -11.58 1.86 -7.60
N ARG A 103 -10.33 1.78 -8.07
CA ARG A 103 -9.42 0.69 -7.75
C ARG A 103 -8.00 1.19 -7.57
N ILE A 104 -7.26 0.53 -6.68
CA ILE A 104 -5.81 0.64 -6.58
C ILE A 104 -5.21 -0.62 -7.22
N LEU A 105 -4.26 -0.43 -8.13
CA LEU A 105 -3.53 -1.51 -8.80
C LEU A 105 -2.30 -1.90 -7.99
N LEU A 106 -2.10 -3.21 -7.79
CA LEU A 106 -1.08 -3.75 -6.90
C LEU A 106 -0.13 -4.72 -7.62
N LEU A 107 1.17 -4.61 -7.28
CA LEU A 107 2.13 -5.69 -7.36
C LEU A 107 2.19 -6.38 -6.00
N ASP A 108 1.51 -7.52 -5.92
CA ASP A 108 1.44 -8.37 -4.76
C ASP A 108 2.56 -9.43 -4.80
N PRO A 109 3.50 -9.43 -3.83
CA PRO A 109 4.60 -10.39 -3.79
C PRO A 109 4.16 -11.83 -3.48
N GLY A 110 2.92 -12.05 -3.01
CA GLY A 110 2.33 -13.36 -2.80
C GLY A 110 1.57 -13.93 -4.01
N GLY A 111 1.41 -13.14 -5.08
CA GLY A 111 0.80 -13.56 -6.33
C GLY A 111 1.81 -14.02 -7.39
N GLY A 112 1.30 -14.54 -8.52
CA GLY A 112 2.12 -14.84 -9.70
C GLY A 112 2.66 -13.58 -10.38
N GLU A 113 3.66 -13.75 -11.26
CA GLU A 113 4.20 -12.64 -12.05
C GLU A 113 3.12 -12.02 -12.96
N PRO A 114 3.02 -10.68 -13.05
CA PRO A 114 2.12 -10.04 -14.00
C PRO A 114 2.45 -10.43 -15.45
N SER A 115 1.52 -11.07 -16.16
CA SER A 115 1.70 -11.45 -17.58
C SER A 115 0.92 -10.49 -18.48
N PHE A 116 1.62 -9.67 -19.27
CA PHE A 116 1.04 -8.64 -20.15
C PHE A 116 0.18 -7.57 -19.44
N GLN A 117 0.34 -7.41 -18.12
CA GLN A 117 -0.33 -6.40 -17.31
C GLN A 117 0.65 -5.76 -16.32
N ALA A 118 0.38 -4.53 -15.89
CA ALA A 118 1.26 -3.79 -14.98
C ALA A 118 1.07 -4.16 -13.49
N PHE A 119 0.13 -5.06 -13.18
CA PHE A 119 -0.29 -5.43 -11.82
C PHE A 119 -0.75 -6.89 -11.80
N ASN A 120 -0.73 -7.56 -10.65
CA ASN A 120 -1.22 -8.94 -10.47
C ASN A 120 -2.33 -9.05 -9.39
N ALA A 121 -2.65 -7.94 -8.71
CA ALA A 121 -3.74 -7.82 -7.76
C ALA A 121 -4.32 -6.41 -7.78
N ARG A 122 -5.47 -6.22 -7.14
CA ARG A 122 -6.10 -4.90 -6.99
C ARG A 122 -6.94 -4.79 -5.72
N LEU A 123 -7.08 -3.57 -5.23
CA LEU A 123 -8.07 -3.20 -4.21
C LEU A 123 -9.20 -2.45 -4.89
N ARG A 124 -10.43 -2.95 -4.80
CA ARG A 124 -11.61 -2.33 -5.39
C ARG A 124 -12.51 -1.74 -4.31
N LEU A 125 -12.96 -0.50 -4.52
CA LEU A 125 -13.95 0.12 -3.64
C LEU A 125 -15.30 -0.62 -3.72
N PRO A 126 -15.99 -0.82 -2.59
CA PRO A 126 -17.33 -1.38 -2.59
C PRO A 126 -18.31 -0.42 -3.26
N THR A 127 -19.02 -0.91 -4.28
CA THR A 127 -20.09 -0.17 -4.96
C THR A 127 -21.44 -0.34 -4.26
N THR A 128 -21.62 -1.47 -3.56
CA THR A 128 -22.79 -1.83 -2.76
C THR A 128 -22.34 -2.40 -1.41
N GLY A 129 -23.29 -2.57 -0.48
CA GLY A 129 -23.01 -3.20 0.81
C GLY A 129 -22.14 -2.35 1.76
N LEU A 130 -21.45 -3.02 2.68
CA LEU A 130 -20.68 -2.40 3.75
C LEU A 130 -19.59 -1.47 3.19
N GLY A 131 -19.53 -0.24 3.68
CA GLY A 131 -18.51 0.75 3.29
C GLY A 131 -18.80 1.51 2.00
N SER A 132 -19.81 1.12 1.20
CA SER A 132 -20.11 1.76 -0.11
C SER A 132 -20.41 3.26 -0.02
N ARG A 133 -21.12 3.73 1.02
CA ARG A 133 -21.36 5.16 1.24
C ARG A 133 -20.05 5.93 1.49
N ARG A 134 -19.14 5.36 2.29
CA ARG A 134 -17.84 5.99 2.62
C ARG A 134 -16.88 5.95 1.44
N ALA A 135 -16.91 4.88 0.63
CA ALA A 135 -16.16 4.79 -0.61
C ALA A 135 -16.48 5.97 -1.56
N LYS A 136 -17.76 6.35 -1.67
CA LYS A 136 -18.20 7.52 -2.46
C LYS A 136 -17.71 8.86 -1.92
N GLN A 137 -17.24 8.93 -0.68
CA GLN A 137 -16.77 10.18 -0.05
C GLN A 137 -15.24 10.30 -0.06
N LEU A 138 -14.53 9.24 -0.44
CA LEU A 138 -13.07 9.18 -0.31
C LEU A 138 -12.33 10.22 -1.17
N HIS A 139 -12.95 10.67 -2.26
CA HIS A 139 -12.41 11.69 -3.17
C HIS A 139 -12.82 13.12 -2.80
N LEU A 140 -13.65 13.31 -1.77
CA LEU A 140 -14.06 14.64 -1.32
C LEU A 140 -12.98 15.25 -0.41
N PRO A 141 -12.89 16.59 -0.32
CA PRO A 141 -12.10 17.27 0.71
C PRO A 141 -12.39 16.69 2.10
N ALA A 142 -11.37 16.60 2.95
CA ALA A 142 -11.57 16.12 4.31
C ALA A 142 -12.43 17.17 5.01
N ASP A 143 -13.62 16.78 5.41
CA ASP A 143 -14.36 17.53 6.42
C ASP A 143 -13.74 17.15 7.78
N ASP A 144 -13.74 18.05 8.77
CA ASP A 144 -13.22 17.80 10.14
C ASP A 144 -14.00 16.68 10.89
N ALA A 145 -14.81 15.91 10.17
CA ALA A 145 -15.53 14.77 10.64
C ALA A 145 -14.59 13.64 11.12
N LYS A 146 -15.01 13.02 12.22
CA LYS A 146 -14.32 11.94 12.93
C LYS A 146 -13.76 10.88 11.97
N PRO A 147 -12.48 10.49 12.10
CA PRO A 147 -11.84 9.52 11.20
C PRO A 147 -12.67 8.24 11.04
N TRP A 148 -12.83 7.80 9.79
CA TRP A 148 -13.63 6.62 9.45
C TRP A 148 -12.83 5.60 8.65
N THR A 149 -13.17 4.32 8.84
CA THR A 149 -12.58 3.21 8.07
C THR A 149 -13.25 3.10 6.71
N VAL A 150 -12.44 2.97 5.66
CA VAL A 150 -12.85 2.53 4.33
C VAL A 150 -12.56 1.03 4.21
N PHE A 151 -13.48 0.33 3.54
CA PHE A 151 -13.32 -1.08 3.22
C PHE A 151 -13.03 -1.22 1.73
N TRP A 152 -12.24 -2.23 1.38
CA TRP A 152 -11.84 -2.55 0.03
C TRP A 152 -12.05 -4.05 -0.22
N HIS A 153 -12.30 -4.42 -1.47
CA HIS A 153 -12.21 -5.81 -1.90
C HIS A 153 -10.83 -6.04 -2.49
N TYR A 154 -10.01 -6.84 -1.82
CA TYR A 154 -8.79 -7.37 -2.40
C TYR A 154 -9.14 -8.46 -3.40
N GLU A 155 -8.59 -8.37 -4.61
CA GLU A 155 -8.82 -9.30 -5.71
C GLU A 155 -7.48 -9.64 -6.37
N SER A 156 -7.20 -10.92 -6.57
CA SER A 156 -6.06 -11.42 -7.36
C SER A 156 -6.47 -12.71 -8.09
N GLU A 157 -5.68 -13.15 -9.08
CA GLU A 157 -6.01 -14.37 -9.84
C GLU A 157 -6.03 -15.63 -8.95
N SER A 158 -5.17 -15.66 -7.93
CA SER A 158 -4.99 -16.84 -7.08
C SER A 158 -5.89 -16.85 -5.84
N TRP A 159 -6.66 -15.78 -5.59
CA TRP A 159 -7.46 -15.64 -4.36
C TRP A 159 -8.87 -15.13 -4.65
N SER A 160 -9.84 -15.70 -3.93
CA SER A 160 -11.22 -15.17 -3.93
C SER A 160 -11.26 -13.76 -3.35
N ALA A 161 -12.14 -12.92 -3.89
CA ALA A 161 -12.30 -11.55 -3.45
C ALA A 161 -12.55 -11.48 -1.93
N GLU A 162 -11.73 -10.72 -1.21
CA GLU A 162 -11.79 -10.62 0.25
C GLU A 162 -11.99 -9.18 0.70
N LEU A 163 -12.87 -8.97 1.68
CA LEU A 163 -13.05 -7.66 2.29
C LEU A 163 -11.88 -7.36 3.23
N VAL A 164 -11.17 -6.27 2.95
CA VAL A 164 -10.01 -5.81 3.71
C VAL A 164 -10.17 -4.35 4.15
N ARG A 165 -9.36 -3.95 5.13
CA ARG A 165 -9.15 -2.54 5.49
C ARG A 165 -7.67 -2.20 5.38
N LEU A 166 -7.35 -0.98 4.96
CA LEU A 166 -5.98 -0.51 5.00
C LEU A 166 -5.54 -0.27 6.45
N LEU A 167 -4.32 -0.68 6.76
CA LEU A 167 -3.68 -0.52 8.05
C LEU A 167 -2.64 0.60 8.02
N ALA A 168 -1.84 0.66 6.96
CA ALA A 168 -0.81 1.66 6.79
C ALA A 168 -0.49 1.85 5.30
N VAL A 169 0.07 3.01 4.98
CA VAL A 169 0.66 3.30 3.68
C VAL A 169 2.05 3.86 3.87
N VAL A 170 2.97 3.46 3.01
CA VAL A 170 4.35 3.95 2.98
C VAL A 170 4.63 4.48 1.59
N ARG A 171 4.72 5.79 1.48
CA ARG A 171 5.19 6.45 0.26
C ARG A 171 6.68 6.24 0.11
N VAL A 172 7.11 5.88 -1.10
CA VAL A 172 8.52 5.75 -1.48
C VAL A 172 8.86 6.84 -2.51
N ARG A 173 9.85 7.68 -2.21
CA ARG A 173 10.36 8.70 -3.15
C ARG A 173 11.85 8.59 -3.34
N LYS A 174 12.31 8.79 -4.57
CA LYS A 174 13.72 9.05 -4.86
C LYS A 174 14.08 10.48 -4.44
N LEU A 175 15.20 10.64 -3.74
CA LEU A 175 15.78 11.95 -3.48
C LEU A 175 16.45 12.44 -4.77
N GLN A 176 16.11 13.65 -5.19
CA GLN A 176 16.71 14.31 -6.37
C GLN A 176 18.14 14.75 -6.05
#